data_AF-N4V242-F1
#
_entry.id   AF-N4V242-F1
#
_cell.length_a   1.000
_cell.length_b   1.000
_cell.length_c   1.000
_cell.angle_alpha   90.00
_cell.angle_beta   90.00
_cell.angle_gamma   90.00
#
_symmetry.space_group_name_H-M   'P 1'
#
loop_
_entity.id
_entity.type
_entity.pdbx_description
1 polymer ?
#
loop_
_entity_poly.entity_id
_entity_poly.type
_entity_poly.pdbx_seq_one_letter_code
_entity_poly.pdbx_strand_id
1 'polypeptide(L)'
;MKIFIAAITSLLPLAIATGIQVSTVDGRPQCIVKAVGGNQSDVGNILDAFERCGKSGYIIFPEGQSYWINRKLSPRVKDLNIQWRGEWTFPDNISYWRSDSYFIEFQTHRAGLILTGDGIHIDGYGTRGIHWNGDTWYSAEAGETVEGRPMPFMLWNVSDVSAKNFHLRQPQFWA
;
A
#
# COMPACT_ATOMS: atom_id res chain seq x y z
N MET A 1 58.60 -28.00 11.00
CA MET A 1 57.25 -28.27 10.46
C MET A 1 56.35 -27.10 10.87
N LYS A 2 56.10 -26.15 9.95
CA LYS A 2 55.22 -24.99 10.18
C LYS A 2 54.02 -25.14 9.24
N ILE A 3 52.85 -25.39 9.81
CA ILE A 3 51.59 -25.52 9.08
C ILE A 3 51.02 -24.11 8.94
N PHE A 4 50.89 -23.63 7.70
CA PHE A 4 50.16 -22.40 7.39
C PHE A 4 48.69 -22.76 7.18
N ILE A 5 47.81 -22.25 8.03
CA ILE A 5 46.35 -22.36 7.87
C ILE A 5 45.90 -21.15 7.05
N ALA A 6 45.47 -21.38 5.81
CA ALA A 6 44.82 -20.37 4.99
C ALA A 6 43.35 -20.25 5.42
N ALA A 7 42.98 -19.10 5.98
CA ALA A 7 41.59 -18.79 6.30
C ALA A 7 40.85 -18.41 5.01
N ILE A 8 39.92 -19.25 4.57
CA ILE A 8 39.02 -18.95 3.45
C ILE A 8 37.90 -18.07 4.00
N THR A 9 38.00 -16.76 3.79
CA THR A 9 36.91 -15.83 4.06
C THR A 9 35.85 -15.98 2.98
N SER A 10 34.78 -16.70 3.31
CA SER A 10 33.55 -16.73 2.52
C SER A 10 32.89 -15.34 2.56
N LEU A 11 32.93 -14.61 1.45
CA LEU A 11 32.09 -13.43 1.24
C LEU A 11 30.67 -13.92 0.93
N LEU A 12 29.81 -13.95 1.95
CA LEU A 12 28.37 -14.01 1.73
C LEU A 12 27.94 -12.72 1.04
N PRO A 13 27.24 -12.79 -0.12
CA PRO A 13 26.70 -11.59 -0.72
C PRO A 13 25.67 -11.01 0.26
N LEU A 14 25.87 -9.76 0.64
CA LEU A 14 24.90 -8.99 1.42
C LEU A 14 23.67 -8.81 0.53
N ALA A 15 22.68 -9.69 0.69
CA ALA A 15 21.38 -9.50 0.08
C ALA A 15 20.83 -8.18 0.63
N ILE A 16 20.77 -7.15 -0.21
CA ILE A 16 19.95 -5.98 0.08
C ILE A 16 18.55 -6.56 0.25
N ALA A 17 18.07 -6.60 1.49
CA ALA A 17 16.74 -7.10 1.80
C ALA A 17 15.74 -6.09 1.20
N THR A 18 15.44 -6.24 -0.08
CA THR A 18 14.30 -5.56 -0.71
C THR A 18 13.07 -5.98 0.07
N GLY A 19 12.25 -5.02 0.52
CA GLY A 19 11.00 -5.29 1.25
C GLY A 19 9.94 -6.00 0.42
N ILE A 20 10.34 -6.67 -0.67
CA ILE A 20 9.51 -7.37 -1.63
C ILE A 20 10.21 -8.68 -1.97
N GLN A 21 9.48 -9.78 -1.81
CA GLN A 21 9.88 -11.10 -2.30
C GLN A 21 9.13 -11.36 -3.59
N VAL A 22 9.86 -11.53 -4.69
CA VAL A 22 9.30 -11.77 -6.03
C VAL A 22 9.45 -13.26 -6.38
N SER A 23 8.37 -13.87 -6.85
CA SER A 23 8.32 -15.26 -7.30
C SER A 23 7.38 -15.40 -8.48
N THR A 24 7.32 -16.58 -9.09
CA THR A 24 6.33 -16.93 -10.12
C THR A 24 5.46 -18.07 -9.62
N VAL A 25 4.14 -17.95 -9.73
CA VAL A 25 3.16 -18.98 -9.35
C VAL A 25 2.24 -19.19 -10.54
N ASP A 26 2.14 -20.43 -11.03
CA ASP A 26 1.31 -20.81 -12.19
C ASP A 26 1.55 -19.92 -13.44
N GLY A 27 2.81 -19.55 -13.67
CA GLY A 27 3.21 -18.69 -14.79
C GLY A 27 2.93 -17.20 -14.60
N ARG A 28 2.42 -16.77 -13.44
CA ARG A 28 2.10 -15.37 -13.10
C ARG A 28 3.10 -14.81 -12.08
N PRO A 29 3.52 -13.54 -12.20
CA PRO A 29 4.38 -12.92 -11.20
C PRO A 29 3.63 -12.74 -9.88
N GLN A 30 4.31 -12.99 -8.77
CA GLN A 30 3.83 -12.80 -7.42
C GLN A 30 4.82 -11.96 -6.63
N CYS A 31 4.30 -10.93 -5.95
CA CYS A 31 5.07 -10.08 -5.05
C CYS A 31 4.48 -10.20 -3.64
N ILE A 32 5.30 -10.62 -2.67
CA ILE A 32 4.98 -10.55 -1.25
C ILE A 32 5.69 -9.32 -0.70
N VAL A 33 4.93 -8.33 -0.25
CA VAL A 33 5.47 -7.09 0.31
C VAL A 33 5.61 -7.26 1.82
N LYS A 34 6.76 -6.91 2.38
CA LYS A 34 7.02 -6.88 3.82
C LYS A 34 7.11 -5.43 4.26
N ALA A 35 6.44 -5.12 5.37
CA ALA A 35 6.50 -3.78 5.92
C ALA A 35 7.91 -3.46 6.41
N VAL A 36 8.36 -2.23 6.18
CA VAL A 36 9.65 -1.73 6.70
C VAL A 36 9.61 -1.61 8.21
N GLY A 37 8.46 -1.20 8.77
CA GLY A 37 8.25 -1.01 10.21
C GLY A 37 8.83 0.31 10.76
N GLY A 38 8.43 0.64 11.98
CA GLY A 38 8.86 1.87 12.67
C GLY A 38 8.35 3.16 12.02
N ASN A 39 7.14 3.14 11.43
CA ASN A 39 6.54 4.26 10.70
C ASN A 39 7.42 4.81 9.56
N GLN A 40 8.30 3.98 9.01
CA GLN A 40 9.05 4.30 7.79
C GLN A 40 8.19 4.04 6.56
N SER A 41 8.29 4.90 5.55
CA SER A 41 7.44 4.82 4.36
C SER A 41 7.57 3.49 3.62
N ASP A 42 6.44 2.82 3.42
CA ASP A 42 6.32 1.61 2.61
C ASP A 42 5.96 1.90 1.15
N VAL A 43 5.68 3.17 0.80
CA VAL A 43 5.15 3.54 -0.52
C VAL A 43 6.11 3.14 -1.65
N GLY A 44 7.43 3.22 -1.42
CA GLY A 44 8.42 2.77 -2.40
C GLY A 44 8.29 1.28 -2.72
N ASN A 45 8.28 0.43 -1.69
CA ASN A 45 8.16 -1.03 -1.86
C ASN A 45 6.80 -1.42 -2.46
N ILE A 46 5.73 -0.73 -2.05
CA ILE A 46 4.38 -0.97 -2.58
C ILE A 46 4.32 -0.65 -4.07
N LEU A 47 4.83 0.52 -4.49
CA LEU A 47 4.84 0.91 -5.90
C LEU A 47 5.71 -0.03 -6.75
N ASP A 48 6.87 -0.46 -6.25
CA ASP A 48 7.74 -1.43 -6.93
C ASP A 48 7.05 -2.81 -7.06
N ALA A 49 6.26 -3.24 -6.08
CA ALA A 49 5.45 -4.45 -6.19
C ALA A 49 4.34 -4.32 -7.25
N PHE A 50 3.66 -3.17 -7.31
CA PHE A 50 2.69 -2.88 -8.38
C PHE A 50 3.34 -2.79 -9.76
N GLU A 51 4.56 -2.28 -9.86
CA GLU A 51 5.29 -2.24 -11.12
C GLU A 51 5.66 -3.65 -11.61
N ARG A 52 6.21 -4.49 -10.73
CA ARG A 52 6.70 -5.83 -11.07
C ARG A 52 5.58 -6.86 -11.25
N CYS A 53 4.55 -6.79 -10.42
CA CYS A 53 3.51 -7.82 -10.33
C CYS A 53 2.10 -7.31 -10.64
N GLY A 54 1.92 -6.02 -10.95
CA GLY A 54 0.61 -5.42 -11.21
C GLY A 54 -0.01 -5.73 -12.58
N LYS A 55 0.63 -6.58 -13.40
CA LYS A 55 0.12 -7.04 -14.69
C LYS A 55 0.05 -8.57 -14.71
N SER A 56 -1.16 -9.11 -14.79
CA SER A 56 -1.42 -10.56 -14.80
C SER A 56 -0.78 -11.29 -13.61
N GLY A 57 -0.83 -10.70 -12.42
CA GLY A 57 -0.06 -11.17 -11.25
C GLY A 57 -0.83 -11.22 -9.94
N TYR A 58 -0.05 -11.43 -8.88
CA TYR A 58 -0.49 -11.48 -7.49
C TYR A 58 0.34 -10.51 -6.64
N ILE A 59 -0.33 -9.74 -5.78
CA ILE A 59 0.33 -8.96 -4.73
C ILE A 59 -0.24 -9.36 -3.38
N ILE A 60 0.63 -9.70 -2.44
CA ILE A 60 0.26 -10.15 -1.11
C ILE A 60 0.85 -9.18 -0.09
N PHE A 61 -0.03 -8.60 0.72
CA PHE A 61 0.32 -7.88 1.94
C PHE A 61 0.03 -8.82 3.12
N PRO A 62 1.04 -9.49 3.70
CA PRO A 62 0.80 -10.53 4.71
C PRO A 62 0.13 -10.00 5.97
N GLU A 63 -0.58 -10.91 6.65
CA GLU A 63 -1.22 -10.64 7.93
C GLU A 63 -0.18 -10.27 9.00
N GLY A 64 -0.57 -9.42 9.95
CA GLY A 64 0.30 -8.92 11.02
C GLY A 64 1.33 -7.87 10.58
N GLN A 65 1.36 -7.51 9.29
CA GLN A 65 2.18 -6.42 8.79
C GLN A 65 1.42 -5.09 8.89
N SER A 66 2.12 -4.03 9.31
CA SER A 66 1.60 -2.66 9.36
C SER A 66 2.46 -1.78 8.45
N TYR A 67 1.85 -1.23 7.41
CA TYR A 67 2.49 -0.43 6.38
C TYR A 67 2.23 1.05 6.60
N TRP A 68 3.24 1.88 6.43
CA TRP A 68 3.12 3.32 6.59
C TRP A 68 3.06 4.05 5.24
N ILE A 69 1.89 4.60 4.92
CA ILE A 69 1.59 5.20 3.62
C ILE A 69 1.70 6.73 3.75
N ASN A 70 2.93 7.24 3.81
CA ASN A 70 3.18 8.66 4.11
C ASN A 70 3.05 9.63 2.93
N ARG A 71 2.68 9.13 1.76
CA ARG A 71 2.46 9.96 0.57
C ARG A 71 1.40 9.37 -0.33
N LYS A 72 0.74 10.22 -1.12
CA LYS A 72 -0.23 9.77 -2.12
C LYS A 72 0.38 8.78 -3.12
N LEU A 73 -0.43 7.84 -3.59
CA LEU A 73 -0.04 6.86 -4.60
C LEU A 73 -1.21 6.51 -5.53
N SER A 74 -0.89 6.28 -6.81
CA SER A 74 -1.87 5.93 -7.85
C SER A 74 -1.35 4.84 -8.77
N PRO A 75 -1.27 3.57 -8.30
CA PRO A 75 -0.90 2.46 -9.16
C PRO A 75 -1.95 2.22 -10.26
N ARG A 76 -1.46 1.84 -11.45
CA ARG A 76 -2.28 1.34 -12.56
C ARG A 76 -1.98 -0.13 -12.80
N VAL A 77 -3.02 -0.96 -12.77
CA VAL A 77 -2.88 -2.43 -12.80
C VAL A 77 -3.73 -3.06 -13.90
N LYS A 78 -3.47 -4.32 -14.22
CA LYS A 78 -4.28 -5.11 -15.16
C LYS A 78 -4.26 -6.59 -14.75
N ASP A 79 -5.42 -7.23 -14.62
CA ASP A 79 -5.54 -8.64 -14.24
C ASP A 79 -4.71 -8.93 -12.98
N LEU A 80 -5.07 -8.27 -11.88
CA LEU A 80 -4.33 -8.32 -10.62
C LEU A 80 -5.19 -8.87 -9.50
N ASN A 81 -4.64 -9.87 -8.81
CA ASN A 81 -5.19 -10.39 -7.56
C ASN A 81 -4.41 -9.84 -6.37
N ILE A 82 -5.08 -9.12 -5.49
CA ILE A 82 -4.51 -8.52 -4.28
C ILE A 82 -5.03 -9.28 -3.06
N GLN A 83 -4.12 -9.89 -2.30
CA GLN A 83 -4.41 -10.41 -0.97
C GLN A 83 -3.98 -9.37 0.07
N TRP A 84 -4.95 -8.60 0.57
CA TRP A 84 -4.70 -7.44 1.41
C TRP A 84 -4.91 -7.76 2.89
N ARG A 85 -4.01 -8.55 3.47
CA ARG A 85 -4.18 -9.06 4.85
C ARG A 85 -3.54 -8.17 5.93
N GLY A 86 -2.60 -7.32 5.55
CA GLY A 86 -1.97 -6.35 6.44
C GLY A 86 -2.74 -5.03 6.53
N GLU A 87 -2.35 -4.18 7.47
CA GLU A 87 -2.97 -2.86 7.68
C GLU A 87 -2.12 -1.77 7.03
N TRP A 88 -2.73 -0.98 6.15
CA TRP A 88 -2.13 0.22 5.59
C TRP A 88 -2.57 1.43 6.42
N THR A 89 -1.63 2.02 7.14
CA THR A 89 -1.87 3.20 7.96
C THR A 89 -1.39 4.45 7.23
N PHE A 90 -2.29 5.41 7.06
CA PHE A 90 -1.97 6.72 6.53
C PHE A 90 -1.75 7.70 7.70
N PRO A 91 -0.64 8.45 7.74
CA PRO A 91 -0.36 9.41 8.81
C PRO A 91 -1.48 10.44 8.96
N ASP A 92 -1.65 10.96 10.16
CA ASP A 92 -2.62 11.99 10.53
C ASP A 92 -2.18 13.44 10.18
N ASN A 93 -1.26 13.59 9.23
CA ASN A 93 -0.75 14.89 8.79
C ASN A 93 -1.79 15.62 7.91
N ILE A 94 -2.72 16.34 8.55
CA ILE A 94 -3.80 17.10 7.90
C ILE A 94 -3.25 18.06 6.84
N SER A 95 -2.20 18.82 7.17
CA SER A 95 -1.64 19.82 6.25
C SER A 95 -1.12 19.18 4.97
N TYR A 96 -0.37 18.09 5.08
CA TYR A 96 0.11 17.32 3.93
C TYR A 96 -1.04 16.79 3.09
N TRP A 97 -2.04 16.16 3.71
CA TRP A 97 -3.13 15.54 2.95
C TRP A 97 -4.07 16.55 2.28
N ARG A 98 -4.17 17.78 2.81
CA ARG A 98 -4.87 18.88 2.13
C ARG A 98 -4.07 19.44 0.96
N SER A 99 -2.74 19.52 1.04
CA SER A 99 -1.89 20.04 -0.05
C SER A 99 -1.59 19.00 -1.12
N ASP A 100 -1.24 17.78 -0.71
CA ASP A 100 -0.57 16.76 -1.50
C ASP A 100 -1.41 15.49 -1.69
N SER A 101 -2.70 15.68 -1.97
CA SER A 101 -3.59 14.61 -2.46
C SER A 101 -3.75 14.68 -3.99
N TYR A 102 -4.48 13.72 -4.55
CA TYR A 102 -5.09 13.88 -5.87
C TYR A 102 -6.35 14.72 -5.73
N PHE A 103 -6.54 15.69 -6.63
CA PHE A 103 -7.75 16.50 -6.69
C PHE A 103 -8.72 15.90 -7.71
N ILE A 104 -9.99 15.80 -7.34
CA ILE A 104 -11.07 15.20 -8.12
C ILE A 104 -12.04 16.30 -8.49
N GLU A 105 -11.91 16.83 -9.71
CA GLU A 105 -12.60 18.04 -10.16
C GLU A 105 -14.13 17.96 -10.06
N PHE A 106 -14.71 16.83 -10.46
CA PHE A 106 -16.18 16.69 -10.52
C PHE A 106 -16.87 16.82 -9.15
N GLN A 107 -16.16 16.52 -8.06
CA GLN A 107 -16.73 16.57 -6.70
C GLN A 107 -16.05 17.59 -5.79
N THR A 108 -15.05 18.32 -6.29
CA THR A 108 -14.17 19.17 -5.46
C THR A 108 -13.65 18.40 -4.24
N HIS A 109 -13.25 17.15 -4.46
CA HIS A 109 -12.77 16.27 -3.41
C HIS A 109 -11.31 15.88 -3.61
N ARG A 110 -10.75 15.27 -2.56
CA ARG A 110 -9.37 14.81 -2.53
C ARG A 110 -9.32 13.29 -2.42
N ALA A 111 -8.25 12.66 -2.88
CA ALA A 111 -7.98 11.24 -2.65
C ALA A 111 -6.50 11.02 -2.38
N GLY A 112 -6.15 10.18 -1.40
CA GLY A 112 -4.75 9.86 -1.11
C GLY A 112 -4.28 8.55 -1.75
N LEU A 113 -5.20 7.61 -1.98
CA LEU A 113 -4.95 6.38 -2.71
C LEU A 113 -5.97 6.26 -3.85
N ILE A 114 -5.47 6.14 -5.07
CA ILE A 114 -6.28 5.83 -6.24
C ILE A 114 -5.77 4.52 -6.85
N LEU A 115 -6.65 3.56 -7.08
CA LEU A 115 -6.31 2.36 -7.86
C LEU A 115 -7.06 2.43 -9.19
N THR A 116 -6.31 2.36 -10.28
CA THR A 116 -6.84 2.41 -11.65
C THR A 116 -6.47 1.13 -12.40
N GLY A 117 -7.25 0.74 -13.41
CA GLY A 117 -6.93 -0.49 -14.15
C GLY A 117 -8.13 -1.29 -14.64
N ASP A 118 -7.89 -2.56 -14.90
CA ASP A 118 -8.88 -3.50 -15.43
C ASP A 118 -8.64 -4.89 -14.80
N GLY A 119 -9.69 -5.62 -14.43
CA GLY A 119 -9.55 -6.95 -13.81
C GLY A 119 -8.85 -6.88 -12.46
N ILE A 120 -9.45 -6.21 -11.48
CA ILE A 120 -8.88 -6.00 -10.15
C ILE A 120 -9.68 -6.83 -9.14
N HIS A 121 -9.01 -7.75 -8.45
CA HIS A 121 -9.65 -8.58 -7.44
C HIS A 121 -8.94 -8.42 -6.10
N ILE A 122 -9.61 -7.82 -5.14
CA ILE A 122 -9.10 -7.54 -3.79
C ILE A 122 -9.82 -8.45 -2.79
N ASP A 123 -9.04 -9.20 -2.01
CA ASP A 123 -9.54 -9.96 -0.87
C ASP A 123 -8.74 -9.59 0.38
N GLY A 124 -9.42 -9.02 1.38
CA GLY A 124 -8.81 -8.68 2.67
C GLY A 124 -8.75 -9.84 3.66
N TYR A 125 -9.33 -11.01 3.31
CA TYR A 125 -9.40 -12.19 4.19
C TYR A 125 -10.06 -11.93 5.56
N GLY A 126 -10.78 -10.81 5.71
CA GLY A 126 -11.44 -10.43 6.96
C GLY A 126 -10.48 -9.95 8.05
N THR A 127 -9.22 -9.75 7.72
CA THR A 127 -8.15 -9.45 8.70
C THR A 127 -8.00 -7.95 8.93
N ARG A 128 -7.51 -7.22 7.91
CA ARG A 128 -7.22 -5.78 7.94
C ARG A 128 -7.57 -5.14 6.58
N GLY A 129 -6.96 -4.01 6.29
CA GLY A 129 -7.20 -3.21 5.10
C GLY A 129 -6.50 -1.87 5.27
N ILE A 130 -7.28 -0.82 5.46
CA ILE A 130 -6.75 0.55 5.59
C ILE A 130 -7.19 1.20 6.90
N HIS A 131 -6.28 1.96 7.52
CA HIS A 131 -6.52 2.84 8.66
C HIS A 131 -6.07 4.27 8.35
N TRP A 132 -6.99 5.24 8.42
CA TRP A 132 -6.74 6.62 7.98
C TRP A 132 -6.57 7.68 9.07
N ASN A 133 -6.60 7.28 10.34
CA ASN A 133 -6.54 8.22 11.47
C ASN A 133 -7.61 9.35 11.39
N GLY A 134 -8.82 9.02 10.97
CA GLY A 134 -9.94 9.97 10.79
C GLY A 134 -10.33 10.76 12.05
N ASP A 135 -10.06 10.23 13.25
CA ASP A 135 -10.37 10.90 14.52
C ASP A 135 -9.66 12.26 14.66
N THR A 136 -8.42 12.35 14.18
CA THR A 136 -7.66 13.61 14.14
C THR A 136 -8.36 14.64 13.26
N TRP A 137 -8.98 14.22 12.15
CA TRP A 137 -9.72 15.11 11.25
C TRP A 137 -11.03 15.58 11.86
N TYR A 138 -11.78 14.68 12.49
CA TYR A 138 -13.04 15.03 13.15
C TYR A 138 -12.83 16.01 14.29
N SER A 139 -11.74 15.84 15.04
CA SER A 139 -11.36 16.74 16.13
C SER A 139 -10.89 18.11 15.60
N ALA A 140 -10.08 18.13 14.54
CA ALA A 140 -9.58 19.37 13.96
C ALA A 140 -10.66 20.23 13.28
N GLU A 141 -11.75 19.61 12.81
CA GLU A 141 -12.90 20.27 12.17
C GLU A 141 -14.14 20.31 13.07
N ALA A 142 -13.96 20.12 14.39
CA ALA A 142 -15.06 20.15 15.34
C ALA A 142 -15.69 21.56 15.40
N GLY A 143 -16.86 21.72 14.76
CA GLY A 143 -17.62 22.96 14.69
C GLY A 143 -17.43 23.76 13.41
N GLU A 144 -16.30 23.62 12.72
CA GLU A 144 -16.00 24.30 11.45
C GLU A 144 -15.43 23.31 10.43
N THR A 145 -16.20 23.02 9.38
CA THR A 145 -15.76 22.14 8.30
C THR A 145 -14.82 22.90 7.35
N VAL A 146 -13.71 22.26 7.01
CA VAL A 146 -12.73 22.78 6.07
C VAL A 146 -12.62 21.82 4.89
N GLU A 147 -12.54 22.36 3.68
CA GLU A 147 -12.36 21.54 2.48
C GLU A 147 -11.04 20.74 2.53
N GLY A 148 -11.04 19.58 1.88
CA GLY A 148 -9.81 18.88 1.54
C GLY A 148 -9.52 17.61 2.34
N ARG A 149 -10.51 17.07 3.06
CA ARG A 149 -10.45 15.70 3.60
C ARG A 149 -10.36 14.70 2.43
N PRO A 150 -9.29 13.89 2.31
CA PRO A 150 -9.22 12.94 1.21
C PRO A 150 -10.17 11.76 1.42
N MET A 151 -10.66 11.18 0.33
CA MET A 151 -11.21 9.83 0.33
C MET A 151 -10.08 8.82 0.58
N PRO A 152 -10.37 7.79 1.38
CA PRO A 152 -9.39 6.85 1.88
C PRO A 152 -8.90 5.87 0.82
N PHE A 153 -9.78 5.47 -0.08
CA PHE A 153 -9.50 4.54 -1.14
C PHE A 153 -10.45 4.81 -2.30
N MET A 154 -9.91 5.09 -3.48
CA MET A 154 -10.69 5.36 -4.67
C MET A 154 -10.36 4.38 -5.77
N LEU A 155 -11.38 3.71 -6.29
CA LEU A 155 -11.32 3.00 -7.56
C LEU A 155 -11.71 4.00 -8.66
N TRP A 156 -10.79 4.30 -9.59
CA TRP A 156 -11.00 5.31 -10.62
C TRP A 156 -10.67 4.78 -12.01
N ASN A 157 -11.57 5.03 -12.98
CA ASN A 157 -11.42 4.55 -14.35
C ASN A 157 -11.08 3.05 -14.38
N VAL A 158 -11.95 2.25 -13.76
CA VAL A 158 -11.80 0.81 -13.61
C VAL A 158 -12.87 0.03 -14.35
N SER A 159 -12.50 -1.15 -14.85
CA SER A 159 -13.42 -2.17 -15.37
C SER A 159 -13.14 -3.52 -14.71
N ASP A 160 -14.17 -4.33 -14.49
CA ASP A 160 -14.08 -5.63 -13.80
C ASP A 160 -13.34 -5.56 -12.45
N VAL A 161 -14.05 -5.11 -11.41
CA VAL A 161 -13.47 -4.97 -10.07
C VAL A 161 -14.30 -5.73 -9.04
N SER A 162 -13.61 -6.45 -8.17
CA SER A 162 -14.19 -7.00 -6.94
C SER A 162 -13.33 -6.62 -5.74
N ALA A 163 -13.98 -6.24 -4.65
CA ALA A 163 -13.36 -6.02 -3.36
C ALA A 163 -14.22 -6.68 -2.29
N LYS A 164 -13.64 -7.59 -1.50
CA LYS A 164 -14.36 -8.34 -0.47
C LYS A 164 -13.51 -8.53 0.77
N ASN A 165 -14.19 -8.77 1.90
CA ASN A 165 -13.58 -9.06 3.20
C ASN A 165 -12.51 -8.03 3.61
N PHE A 166 -12.72 -6.77 3.23
CA PHE A 166 -11.75 -5.68 3.35
C PHE A 166 -12.27 -4.63 4.33
N HIS A 167 -11.38 -4.11 5.18
CA HIS A 167 -11.74 -3.15 6.24
C HIS A 167 -11.25 -1.73 5.93
N LEU A 168 -12.13 -0.75 6.09
CA LEU A 168 -11.81 0.67 6.10
C LEU A 168 -12.04 1.21 7.53
N ARG A 169 -10.96 1.54 8.24
CA ARG A 169 -11.00 2.00 9.63
C ARG A 169 -10.71 3.49 9.73
N GLN A 170 -11.57 4.20 10.48
CA GLN A 170 -11.48 5.65 10.70
C GLN A 170 -11.21 6.44 9.40
N PRO A 171 -12.09 6.33 8.39
CA PRO A 171 -11.94 7.09 7.16
C PRO A 171 -12.15 8.58 7.45
N GLN A 172 -11.26 9.45 6.99
CA GLN A 172 -11.39 10.89 7.21
C GLN A 172 -12.57 11.52 6.42
N PHE A 173 -13.03 10.84 5.37
CA PHE A 173 -14.18 11.25 4.55
C PHE A 173 -15.01 10.02 4.11
N TRP A 174 -15.71 10.10 2.98
CA TRP A 174 -16.46 8.97 2.39
C TRP A 174 -15.54 7.78 2.12
N ALA A 175 -15.98 6.58 2.49
CA ALA A 175 -15.27 5.31 2.36
C ALA A 175 -16.02 4.34 1.46
#